data_AF-A0A350LPM8-F1
#
_entry.id   AF-A0A350LPM8-F1
#
_cell.length_a   1.000
_cell.length_b   1.000
_cell.length_c   1.000
_cell.angle_alpha   90.00
_cell.angle_beta   90.00
_cell.angle_gamma   90.00
#
_symmetry.space_group_name_H-M   'P 1'
#
loop_
_entity.id
_entity.type
_entity.pdbx_description
1 polymer ?
#
loop_
_entity_poly.entity_id
_entity_poly.type
_entity_poly.pdbx_seq_one_letter_code
_entity_poly.pdbx_strand_id
1 'polypeptide(L)' 'MTAKREPTFRESVDLMFNRAVALTDLAPGLEEKVRVCNATYTVRFGVRLRGQIHTFTGYRSVHSEHMEPVKG' A
#
# COMPACT_ATOMS: atom_id res chain seq x y z
N MET A 1 10.23 17.17 26.62
CA MET A 1 10.51 16.95 25.19
C MET A 1 9.63 15.81 24.72
N THR A 2 8.70 16.04 23.79
CA THR A 2 7.92 14.98 23.18
C THR A 2 8.82 14.21 22.21
N ALA A 3 8.87 12.88 22.33
CA ALA A 3 9.62 12.04 21.40
C ALA A 3 9.10 12.26 19.97
N LYS A 4 10.00 12.50 19.02
CA LYS A 4 9.63 12.52 17.60
C LYS A 4 9.10 11.14 17.25
N ARG A 5 7.88 11.10 16.72
CA ARG A 5 7.25 9.87 16.24
C ARG A 5 7.89 9.50 14.91
N GLU A 6 8.45 8.30 14.83
CA GLU A 6 8.93 7.73 13.57
C GLU A 6 7.76 7.62 12.57
N PRO A 7 8.00 7.86 11.27
CA PRO A 7 6.98 7.71 10.25
C PRO A 7 6.52 6.25 10.15
N THR A 8 5.25 6.05 9.84
CA THR A 8 4.74 4.73 9.45
C THR A 8 5.40 4.26 8.15
N PHE A 9 5.30 2.96 7.85
CA PHE A 9 5.83 2.41 6.59
C PHE A 9 5.32 3.18 5.36
N ARG A 10 4.01 3.45 5.30
CA ARG A 10 3.40 4.18 4.20
C ARG A 10 3.92 5.63 4.13
N GLU A 11 3.96 6.33 5.25
CA GLU A 11 4.48 7.71 5.29
C GLU A 11 5.95 7.77 4.86
N SER A 12 6.76 6.80 5.27
CA SER A 12 8.17 6.72 4.86
C SER A 12 8.32 6.56 3.35
N VAL A 13 7.51 5.71 2.72
CA VAL A 13 7.52 5.50 1.26
C VAL A 13 6.98 6.74 0.53
N ASP A 14 5.88 7.32 1.02
CA ASP A 14 5.29 8.54 0.46
C ASP A 14 6.29 9.72 0.49
N LEU A 15 7.08 9.85 1.56
CA LEU A 15 8.14 10.88 1.63
C LEU A 15 9.20 10.72 0.54
N MET A 16 9.60 9.47 0.23
CA MET A 16 10.57 9.20 -0.82
C MET A 16 9.98 9.49 -2.21
N PHE A 17 8.76 9.01 -2.47
CA PHE A 17 8.05 9.25 -3.72
C PHE A 17 7.85 10.75 -3.98
N ASN A 18 7.33 11.49 -3.00
CA ASN A 18 7.05 12.93 -3.13
C ASN A 18 8.31 13.75 -3.43
N ARG A 19 9.46 13.38 -2.85
CA ARG A 19 10.74 14.04 -3.16
C ARG A 19 11.21 13.77 -4.59
N ALA A 20 11.02 12.56 -5.08
CA ALA A 20 11.44 12.19 -6.43
C ALA A 20 10.54 12.80 -7.50
N VAL A 21 9.21 12.72 -7.31
CA VAL A 21 8.23 13.19 -8.31
C VAL A 21 8.28 14.71 -8.50
N ALA A 22 8.62 15.47 -7.44
CA ALA A 22 8.81 16.92 -7.51
C ALA A 22 9.98 17.36 -8.42
N LEU A 23 10.87 16.44 -8.81
CA LEU A 23 11.97 16.69 -9.73
C LEU A 23 11.66 16.25 -11.17
N THR A 24 10.43 15.82 -11.44
CA THR A 24 9.97 15.32 -12.75
C THR A 24 8.85 16.17 -13.31
N ASP A 25 8.79 16.32 -14.63
CA ASP A 25 7.69 17.00 -15.32
C ASP A 25 6.64 15.96 -15.73
N LEU A 26 5.64 15.76 -14.87
CA LEU A 26 4.55 14.82 -15.12
C LEU A 26 3.28 15.56 -15.53
N ALA A 27 2.48 14.90 -16.36
CA ALA A 27 1.15 15.38 -16.70
C ALA A 27 0.29 15.58 -15.42
N PRO A 28 -0.58 16.61 -15.38
CA PRO A 28 -1.43 16.89 -14.22
C PRO A 28 -2.20 15.64 -13.76
N GLY A 29 -2.15 15.34 -12.46
CA GLY A 29 -2.83 14.21 -11.84
C GLY A 29 -2.14 12.85 -12.00
N LEU A 30 -1.08 12.74 -12.82
CA LEU A 30 -0.35 11.49 -12.99
C LEU A 30 0.43 11.11 -11.72
N GLU A 31 0.99 12.09 -11.01
CA GLU A 31 1.69 11.87 -9.74
C GLU A 31 0.80 11.13 -8.72
N GLU A 32 -0.45 11.57 -8.56
CA GLU A 32 -1.39 10.97 -7.61
C GLU A 32 -1.79 9.57 -8.06
N LYS A 33 -2.04 9.40 -9.36
CA LYS A 33 -2.39 8.11 -9.95
C LYS A 33 -1.31 7.06 -9.73
N VAL A 34 -0.04 7.45 -9.80
CA VAL A 34 1.11 6.55 -9.54
C VAL A 34 1.32 6.33 -8.04
N ARG A 35 1.03 7.34 -7.21
CA ARG A 35 1.20 7.26 -5.75
C ARG A 35 0.24 6.28 -5.10
N VAL A 36 -1.04 6.29 -5.49
CA VAL A 36 -2.08 5.46 -4.85
C VAL A 36 -2.08 4.03 -5.36
N CYS A 37 -2.36 3.08 -4.47
CA CYS A 37 -2.62 1.70 -4.89
C CYS A 37 -3.92 1.62 -5.71
N ASN A 38 -3.87 0.96 -6.88
CA ASN A 38 -5.04 0.72 -7.72
C ASN A 38 -6.14 -0.08 -7.01
N ALA A 39 -5.75 -1.09 -6.23
CA ALA A 39 -6.70 -1.92 -5.49
C ALA A 39 -6.14 -2.34 -4.14
N THR A 40 -7.00 -2.40 -3.12
CA THR A 40 -6.67 -3.00 -1.82
C THR A 40 -7.82 -3.89 -1.38
N TYR A 41 -7.54 -5.19 -1.29
CA TYR A 41 -8.50 -6.21 -0.90
C TYR A 41 -8.33 -6.53 0.57
N THR A 42 -9.43 -6.47 1.32
CA THR A 42 -9.51 -7.08 2.64
C THR A 42 -10.20 -8.42 2.50
N VAL A 43 -9.49 -9.50 2.79
CA VAL A 43 -10.05 -10.86 2.77
C VAL A 43 -10.30 -11.31 4.19
N ARG A 44 -11.50 -11.84 4.45
CA ARG A 44 -11.83 -12.49 5.73
C ARG A 44 -12.11 -13.95 5.44
N PHE A 45 -11.38 -14.85 6.06
CA PHE A 45 -11.49 -16.28 5.79
C PHE A 45 -11.42 -17.09 7.07
N GLY A 46 -12.28 -18.11 7.16
CA GLY A 46 -12.33 -19.05 8.26
C GLY A 46 -11.29 -20.15 8.10
N VAL A 47 -10.53 -20.42 9.15
CA VAL A 47 -9.61 -21.56 9.22
C VAL A 47 -10.00 -22.41 10.43
N ARG A 48 -10.08 -23.73 10.23
CA ARG A 48 -10.27 -24.65 11.34
C ARG A 48 -8.93 -24.91 12.01
N LEU A 49 -8.76 -24.48 13.26
CA LEU A 49 -7.58 -24.75 14.07
C LEU A 49 -8.03 -25.46 15.35
N ARG A 50 -7.49 -26.66 15.60
CA ARG A 50 -7.75 -27.44 16.83
C ARG A 50 -9.26 -27.63 17.12
N GLY A 51 -10.05 -27.90 16.09
CA GLY A 51 -11.49 -28.15 16.21
C GLY A 51 -12.37 -26.89 16.29
N GLN A 52 -11.78 -25.69 16.36
CA GLN A 52 -12.53 -24.43 16.37
C GLN A 52 -12.35 -23.67 15.05
N ILE A 53 -13.38 -22.96 14.60
CA ILE A 53 -13.30 -22.07 13.44
C ILE A 53 -12.81 -20.71 13.91
N HIS A 54 -11.71 -20.24 13.31
CA HIS A 54 -11.14 -18.91 13.54
C HIS A 54 -11.26 -18.09 12.26
N THR A 55 -11.77 -16.87 12.36
CA THR A 55 -11.80 -15.93 11.23
C THR A 55 -10.54 -15.08 11.25
N PHE A 56 -9.72 -15.19 10.20
CA PHE A 56 -8.56 -14.35 9.98
C PHE A 56 -8.90 -13.21 9.02
N THR A 57 -8.18 -12.09 9.14
CA THR A 57 -8.23 -10.98 8.19
C THR A 57 -6.88 -10.87 7.50
N GLY A 58 -6.88 -10.93 6.17
CA GLY A 58 -5.72 -10.70 5.32
C GLY A 58 -5.91 -9.48 4.43
N TYR A 59 -4.81 -8.95 3.92
CA TYR A 59 -4.79 -7.79 3.03
C TYR A 59 -3.93 -8.09 1.81
N ARG A 60 -4.39 -7.64 0.63
CA ARG A 60 -3.58 -7.63 -0.60
C ARG A 60 -3.78 -6.29 -1.29
N SER A 61 -2.72 -5.52 -1.41
CA SER A 61 -2.73 -4.28 -2.19
C SER A 61 -2.01 -4.50 -3.52
N VAL A 62 -2.68 -4.13 -4.61
CA VAL A 62 -2.08 -4.00 -5.94
C VAL A 62 -1.74 -2.53 -6.11
N HIS A 63 -0.45 -2.20 -6.10
CA HIS A 63 -0.01 -0.81 -6.23
C HIS A 63 -0.33 -0.28 -7.63
N SER A 64 0.14 -0.96 -8.66
CA SER A 64 -0.10 -0.61 -10.06
C SER A 64 -0.16 -1.86 -10.93
N GLU A 65 -0.98 -1.79 -11.98
CA GLU A 65 -1.09 -2.81 -13.05
C GLU A 65 -0.82 -2.21 -14.44
N HIS A 66 -0.09 -1.09 -14.50
CA HIS A 66 0.35 -0.50 -15.78
C HIS A 66 1.20 -1.48 -16.62
N MET A 67 1.83 -2.46 -15.95
CA MET A 67 2.45 -3.63 -16.55
C MET A 67 1.94 -4.88 -15.82
N GLU A 68 1.46 -5.86 -16.59
CA GLU A 68 0.97 -7.13 -16.08
C GLU A 68 1.97 -8.28 -16.38
N PRO A 69 2.02 -9.34 -15.55
CA PRO A 69 1.26 -9.50 -14.31
C PRO A 69 1.86 -8.68 -13.15
N VAL A 70 1.00 -8.29 -12.22
CA VAL A 70 1.42 -7.62 -10.99
C VAL A 70 2.31 -8.54 -10.14
N LYS A 71 3.28 -7.96 -9.44
CA LYS A 71 4.18 -8.71 -8.57
C LYS A 71 4.18 -8.13 -7.15
N GLY A 72 4.15 -9.05 -6.19
CA GLY A 72 4.30 -8.80 -4.75
C GLY A 72 5.19 -9.84 -4.12
#